data_AF-A0A969Y1C7-F1
#
_entry.id   AF-A0A969Y1C7-F1
#
_cell.length_a   1.000
_cell.length_b   1.000
_cell.length_c   1.000
_cell.angle_alpha   90.00
_cell.angle_beta   90.00
_cell.angle_gamma   90.00
#
_symmetry.space_group_name_H-M   'P 1'
#
loop_
_entity.id
_entity.type
_entity.pdbx_description
1 polymer ?
#
loop_
_entity_poly.entity_id
_entity_poly.type
_entity_poly.pdbx_seq_one_letter_code
_entity_poly.pdbx_strand_id
1 'polypeptide(L)' 'MGALPKNKITRVEQGKRRAGNKPNLKKDIKRASTPAHKQGLTASIFKKLGIN' A
#
# COMPACT_ATOMS: atom_id res chain seq x y z
N MET A 1 12.90 -20.36 7.20
CA MET A 1 13.67 -19.65 6.16
C MET A 1 13.97 -20.64 5.05
N GLY A 2 13.41 -20.44 3.85
CA GLY A 2 13.44 -21.42 2.76
C GLY A 2 14.79 -21.52 2.03
N ALA A 3 14.97 -22.61 1.28
CA ALA A 3 16.19 -22.88 0.51
C ALA A 3 16.53 -21.76 -0.49
N LEU A 4 17.83 -21.53 -0.69
CA LEU A 4 18.33 -20.54 -1.63
C LEU A 4 18.03 -20.96 -3.08
N PRO A 5 17.67 -20.02 -3.97
CA PRO A 5 17.42 -20.34 -5.37
C PRO A 5 18.73 -20.74 -6.06
N LYS A 6 18.68 -21.84 -6.82
CA LYS A 6 19.82 -22.32 -7.62
C LYS A 6 20.25 -21.31 -8.70
N ASN A 7 19.27 -20.64 -9.33
CA ASN A 7 19.49 -19.67 -10.41
C ASN A 7 18.69 -18.37 -10.20
N LYS A 8 19.17 -17.27 -10.79
CA LYS A 8 18.45 -15.99 -10.79
C LYS A 8 17.19 -16.09 -11.67
N ILE A 9 16.05 -15.68 -11.11
CA ILE A 9 14.77 -15.58 -11.83
C ILE A 9 14.88 -14.52 -12.94
N THR A 10 14.37 -14.83 -14.13
CA THR A 10 14.36 -13.89 -15.26
C THR A 10 13.41 -12.72 -15.00
N ARG A 11 13.68 -11.54 -15.58
CA ARG A 11 12.83 -10.35 -15.41
C ARG A 11 11.38 -10.62 -15.82
N VAL A 12 11.18 -11.42 -16.86
CA VAL A 12 9.86 -11.79 -17.39
C VAL A 12 9.08 -12.64 -16.37
N GLU A 13 9.70 -13.68 -15.82
CA GLU A 13 9.06 -14.53 -14.80
C GLU A 13 8.77 -13.77 -13.51
N GLN A 14 9.66 -12.88 -13.10
CA GLN A 14 9.44 -12.01 -11.94
C GLN A 14 8.23 -11.09 -12.16
N GLY A 15 8.07 -10.55 -13.37
CA GLY A 15 6.90 -9.75 -13.76
C GLY A 15 5.60 -10.54 -13.67
N LYS A 16 5.59 -11.78 -14.21
CA LYS A 16 4.42 -12.68 -14.13
C LYS A 16 4.01 -12.98 -12.68
N ARG A 17 4.99 -13.27 -11.81
CA ARG A 17 4.74 -13.51 -10.38
C ARG A 17 4.20 -12.29 -9.64
N ARG A 18 4.72 -11.08 -9.95
CA ARG A 18 4.24 -9.83 -9.34
C ARG A 18 2.84 -9.43 -9.82
N ALA A 19 2.50 -9.73 -11.08
CA ALA A 19 1.21 -9.37 -11.65
C ALA A 19 0.03 -10.08 -10.96
N GLY A 20 0.21 -11.36 -10.62
CA GLY A 20 -0.81 -12.16 -9.92
C GLY A 20 -0.90 -11.92 -8.41
N ASN A 21 0.16 -11.36 -7.79
CA ASN A 21 0.21 -11.13 -6.35
C ASN A 21 -0.07 -9.65 -5.99
N LYS A 22 -1.19 -9.11 -6.49
CA LYS A 22 -1.68 -7.81 -6.03
C LYS A 22 -2.64 -8.03 -4.88
N PRO A 23 -2.42 -7.45 -3.69
CA PRO A 23 -3.40 -7.53 -2.63
C PRO A 23 -4.69 -6.86 -3.11
N ASN A 24 -5.84 -7.49 -2.89
CA ASN A 24 -7.15 -6.94 -3.22
C ASN A 24 -7.52 -5.81 -2.22
N LEU A 25 -6.74 -4.73 -2.24
CA LEU A 25 -6.95 -3.55 -1.42
C LEU A 25 -8.05 -2.72 -2.07
N LYS A 26 -9.30 -3.03 -1.74
CA LYS A 26 -10.41 -2.14 -2.04
C LYS A 26 -10.26 -0.89 -1.17
N LYS A 27 -10.25 0.30 -1.79
CA LYS A 27 -10.45 1.54 -1.05
C LYS A 27 -11.86 1.47 -0.47
N ASP A 28 -11.97 1.36 0.86
CA ASP A 28 -13.26 1.36 1.53
C ASP A 28 -13.97 2.68 1.20
N ILE A 29 -15.17 2.59 0.60
CA ILE A 29 -15.99 3.75 0.24
C ILE A 29 -16.41 4.50 1.51
N LYS A 30 -16.46 3.80 2.66
CA LYS A 30 -16.72 4.40 3.97
C LYS A 30 -15.52 5.14 4.56
N ARG A 31 -14.32 4.97 3.97
CA ARG A 31 -13.14 5.76 4.36
C ARG A 31 -13.34 7.14 3.78
N ALA A 32 -13.84 8.05 4.61
CA ALA A 32 -14.01 9.46 4.29
C ALA A 32 -12.71 10.00 3.68
N SER A 33 -12.72 10.21 2.36
CA SER A 33 -11.61 10.88 1.71
C SER A 33 -11.65 12.34 2.12
N THR A 34 -10.68 12.77 2.91
CA THR A 34 -10.50 14.20 3.21
C THR A 34 -10.28 14.95 1.90
N PRO A 35 -11.11 15.96 1.57
CA PRO A 35 -10.89 16.79 0.39
C PRO A 35 -9.48 17.37 0.39
N ALA A 36 -8.86 17.49 -0.79
CA ALA A 36 -7.45 17.90 -0.92
C ALA A 36 -7.13 19.20 -0.15
N HIS A 37 -8.01 20.21 -0.25
CA HIS A 37 -7.87 21.49 0.43
C HIS A 37 -8.06 21.43 1.97
N LYS A 38 -8.55 20.30 2.52
CA LYS A 38 -8.75 20.10 3.96
C LYS A 38 -7.72 19.17 4.60
N GLN A 39 -6.78 18.61 3.82
CA GLN A 39 -5.80 17.64 4.31
C GLN A 39 -4.91 18.20 5.42
N GLY A 40 -4.48 19.47 5.31
CA GLY A 40 -3.68 20.13 6.34
C GLY A 40 -4.42 20.31 7.66
N LEU A 41 -5.70 20.68 7.60
CA LEU A 41 -6.56 20.79 8.78
C LEU A 41 -6.72 19.43 9.47
N THR A 42 -7.06 18.38 8.70
CA THR A 42 -7.21 17.04 9.27
C THR A 42 -5.91 16.50 9.84
N ALA A 43 -4.76 16.75 9.19
CA ALA A 43 -3.45 16.38 9.71
C ALA A 43 -3.15 17.07 11.06
N SER A 44 -3.47 18.36 11.18
CA SER A 44 -3.28 19.11 12.43
C SER A 44 -4.16 18.59 13.57
N ILE A 45 -5.39 18.17 13.26
CA ILE A 45 -6.33 17.58 14.23
C ILE A 45 -5.81 16.22 14.69
N PHE A 46 -5.41 15.34 13.76
CA PHE A 46 -4.86 14.02 14.13
C PHE A 46 -3.58 14.12 14.95
N LYS A 47 -2.70 15.07 14.62
CA LYS A 47 -1.48 15.34 15.41
C LYS A 47 -1.81 15.79 16.84
N LYS A 48 -2.80 16.67 17.00
CA LYS A 48 -3.26 17.11 18.33
C LYS A 48 -3.89 15.98 19.15
N LEU A 49 -4.58 15.06 18.48
CA LEU A 49 -5.23 13.92 19.12
C LEU A 49 -4.28 12.74 19.39
N GLY A 50 -3.03 12.78 18.89
CA GLY A 50 -2.04 11.71 19.08
C GLY A 50 -2.38 10.41 18.35
N ILE A 51 -3.25 10.47 17.34
CA ILE A 51 -3.75 9.30 16.59
C ILE A 51 -2.83 8.98 15.38
N ASN A 52 -1.78 9.77 15.16
CA ASN A 52 -0.86 9.65 14.03
C ASN A 52 0.61 9.73 14.44
#